data_AF-A0A6H9RLD0-F1
#
_entry.id   AF-A0A6H9RLD0-F1
#
_cell.length_a   1.000
_cell.length_b   1.000
_cell.length_c   1.000
_cell.angle_alpha   90.00
_cell.angle_beta   90.00
_cell.angle_gamma   90.00
#
_symmetry.space_group_name_H-M   'P 1'
#
loop_
_entity.id
_entity.type
_entity.pdbx_description
1 polymer ?
#
loop_
_entity_poly.entity_id
_entity_poly.type
_entity_poly.pdbx_seq_one_letter_code
_entity_poly.pdbx_strand_id
1 'polypeptide(L)' 'HFVYRIKGDKVESVPVVMVYQDSDMHIIKGVNAGDQLVSDGQSRLKPGSHIQVLSDPPALAKTTEPQP' A
#
# COMPACT_ATOMS: atom_id res chain seq x y z
N HIS A 1 3.04 13.19 1.03
CA HIS A 1 2.20 12.01 1.23
C HIS A 1 3.10 10.88 1.72
N PHE A 2 2.59 9.99 2.55
CA PHE A 2 3.35 8.83 3.00
C PHE A 2 2.43 7.62 3.05
N VAL A 3 3.02 6.44 2.97
CA VAL A 3 2.34 5.16 3.17
C VAL A 3 3.10 4.38 4.24
N TYR A 4 2.41 3.44 4.88
CA TYR A 4 3.08 2.46 5.73
C TYR A 4 3.42 1.23 4.91
N ARG A 5 4.71 0.86 4.91
CA ARG A 5 5.20 -0.40 4.34
C ARG A 5 5.41 -1.41 5.45
N ILE A 6 5.01 -2.65 5.20
CA ILE A 6 5.20 -3.77 6.13
C ILE A 6 6.63 -4.31 6.00
N LYS A 7 7.28 -4.52 7.14
CA LYS A 7 8.59 -5.15 7.29
C LYS A 7 8.52 -6.18 8.41
N GLY A 8 8.29 -7.44 8.04
CA GLY A 8 8.04 -8.51 9.00
C GLY A 8 6.73 -8.26 9.74
N ASP A 9 6.80 -8.11 11.06
CA ASP A 9 5.66 -7.84 11.95
C ASP A 9 5.54 -6.36 12.33
N LYS A 10 6.26 -5.46 11.65
CA LYS A 10 6.26 -4.01 11.90
C LYS A 10 5.96 -3.21 10.65
N VAL A 11 5.74 -1.92 10.84
CA VAL A 11 5.62 -0.95 9.75
C VAL A 11 6.69 0.12 9.78
N GLU A 12 7.01 0.65 8.61
CA GLU A 12 7.82 1.86 8.44
C GLU A 12 7.07 2.88 7.58
N SER A 13 7.30 4.17 7.84
CA SER A 13 6.72 5.24 7.01
C SER A 13 7.61 5.49 5.81
N VAL A 14 7.05 5.41 4.61
CA VAL A 14 7.74 5.64 3.35
C VAL A 14 7.16 6.90 2.71
N PRO A 15 7.97 7.95 2.45
CA PRO A 15 7.50 9.12 1.75
C PRO A 15 7.19 8.76 0.29
N VAL A 16 6.06 9.24 -0.22
CA VAL A 16 5.61 8.98 -1.59
C VAL A 16 5.12 10.25 -2.26
N VAL A 17 5.17 10.23 -3.58
CA VAL A 17 4.61 11.26 -4.45
C VAL A 17 3.29 10.75 -5.00
N MET A 18 2.21 11.51 -4.78
CA MET A 18 0.93 11.29 -5.47
C MET A 18 1.09 11.72 -6.93
N VAL A 19 0.83 10.80 -7.85
CA VAL A 19 0.88 11.07 -9.30
C VAL A 19 -0.52 11.29 -9.85
N TYR A 20 -1.49 10.58 -9.30
CA TYR A 20 -2.90 10.72 -9.66
C TYR A 20 -3.76 10.35 -8.45
N GLN A 21 -4.88 11.04 -8.30
CA GLN A 21 -5.87 10.75 -7.26
C GLN A 21 -7.25 11.20 -7.76
N ASP A 22 -8.22 10.31 -7.65
CA ASP A 22 -9.65 10.63 -7.70
C ASP A 22 -10.37 9.96 -6.52
N SER A 23 -11.70 9.83 -6.60
CA SER A 23 -12.51 9.21 -5.55
C SER A 23 -12.35 7.69 -5.45
N ASP A 24 -11.89 7.04 -6.51
CA ASP A 24 -11.84 5.58 -6.64
C ASP A 24 -10.40 5.04 -6.62
N MET A 25 -9.42 5.82 -7.08
CA MET A 25 -8.06 5.38 -7.33
C MET A 25 -7.01 6.41 -6.91
N HIS A 26 -5.98 5.91 -6.20
CA HIS A 26 -4.79 6.66 -5.81
C HIS A 26 -3.54 6.02 -6.44
N ILE A 27 -2.85 6.74 -7.33
CA ILE A 27 -1.59 6.29 -7.96
C ILE A 27 -0.41 7.03 -7.32
N ILE A 28 0.54 6.26 -6.80
CA ILE A 28 1.71 6.76 -6.08
C ILE A 28 3.03 6.31 -6.71
N LYS A 29 4.09 7.10 -6.54
CA LYS A 29 5.49 6.76 -6.83
C LYS A 29 6.32 6.81 -5.54
N GLY A 30 7.38 6.00 -5.49
CA GLY A 30 8.29 5.93 -4.33
C GLY A 30 8.28 4.60 -3.57
N VAL A 31 7.63 3.56 -4.11
CA VAL A 31 7.61 2.20 -3.57
C VAL A 31 8.13 1.21 -4.61
N ASN A 32 8.56 0.03 -4.17
CA ASN A 32 9.10 -1.00 -5.06
C ASN A 32 8.08 -2.11 -5.35
N ALA A 33 8.22 -2.77 -6.49
CA ALA A 33 7.47 -3.99 -6.78
C ALA A 33 7.74 -5.05 -5.68
N GLY A 34 6.68 -5.67 -5.18
CA GLY A 34 6.75 -6.61 -4.07
C GLY A 34 6.68 -5.98 -2.67
N ASP A 35 6.70 -4.64 -2.54
CA ASP A 35 6.42 -3.99 -1.26
C ASP A 35 4.95 -4.22 -0.87
N GLN A 36 4.73 -4.69 0.36
CA GLN A 36 3.39 -4.80 0.94
C GLN A 36 3.07 -3.53 1.73
N LEU A 37 2.00 -2.84 1.33
CA LEU A 37 1.57 -1.57 1.93
C LEU A 37 0.30 -1.75 2.74
N VAL A 38 0.14 -0.93 3.78
CA VAL A 38 -1.07 -0.88 4.59
C VAL A 38 -2.15 -0.08 3.85
N SER A 39 -3.28 -0.74 3.54
CA SER A 39 -4.44 -0.11 2.91
C SER A 39 -5.51 0.34 3.92
N ASP A 40 -5.68 -0.40 5.02
CA ASP A 40 -6.65 -0.10 6.07
C ASP A 40 -5.98 -0.04 7.46
N GLY A 41 -6.53 0.78 8.36
CA GLY A 41 -6.03 0.93 9.73
C GLY A 41 -4.85 1.90 9.93
N GLN A 42 -4.39 2.57 8.86
CA GLN A 42 -3.22 3.47 8.89
C GLN A 42 -3.29 4.58 9.94
N SER A 43 -4.49 5.06 10.28
CA SER A 43 -4.71 6.18 11.21
C SER A 43 -4.17 5.89 12.62
N ARG A 44 -4.14 4.60 13.02
CA ARG A 44 -3.66 4.16 14.34
C ARG A 44 -2.17 3.83 14.36
N LEU A 45 -1.49 3.80 13.21
CA LEU A 45 -0.10 3.39 13.09
C LEU A 45 0.88 4.54 13.27
N LYS A 46 2.07 4.19 13.77
CA LYS A 46 3.27 5.03 13.81
C LYS A 46 4.44 4.21 13.26
N PRO A 47 5.54 4.83 12.81
CA PRO A 47 6.75 4.09 12.44
C PRO A 47 7.19 3.16 13.59
N GLY A 48 7.46 1.89 13.27
CA GLY A 48 7.83 0.86 14.22
C GLY A 48 6.68 0.18 14.95
N SER A 49 5.42 0.56 14.72
CA SER A 49 4.25 -0.14 15.27
C SER A 49 4.28 -1.61 14.86
N HIS A 50 4.06 -2.49 15.84
CA HIS A 50 3.78 -3.90 15.56
C HIS A 50 2.40 -4.05 14.93
N ILE A 51 2.29 -4.93 13.94
CA ILE A 51 1.06 -5.21 13.21
C ILE A 51 0.85 -6.72 13.11
N GLN A 52 -0.41 -7.10 12.95
CA GLN A 52 -0.80 -8.43 12.53
C GLN A 52 -1.62 -8.27 11.25
N VAL A 53 -1.21 -8.95 10.19
CA VAL A 53 -1.97 -8.96 8.94
C VAL A 53 -3.12 -9.95 9.13
N LEU A 54 -4.35 -9.44 9.15
CA LEU A 54 -5.56 -10.24 9.45
C LEU A 54 -6.14 -10.97 8.23
N SER A 55 -5.77 -10.53 7.02
CA SER A 55 -6.30 -11.05 5.76
C SER A 55 -5.21 -11.09 4.70
N ASP A 56 -5.27 -12.07 3.79
CA ASP A 56 -4.43 -12.05 2.61
C ASP A 56 -4.70 -10.77 1.79
N PRO A 57 -3.65 -10.14 1.22
CA PRO A 57 -3.84 -8.95 0.41
C PRO A 57 -4.83 -9.25 -0.71
N PRO A 58 -5.82 -8.36 -0.96
CA PRO A 58 -6.81 -8.57 -2.00
C PRO A 58 -6.08 -8.87 -3.31
N ALA A 59 -6.49 -9.95 -3.99
CA ALA A 59 -5.94 -10.28 -5.29
C ALA A 59 -6.14 -9.05 -6.19
N LEU A 60 -5.04 -8.37 -6.53
CA LEU A 60 -5.08 -7.30 -7.51
C LEU A 60 -5.76 -7.89 -8.74
N ALA A 61 -6.88 -7.30 -9.15
CA ALA A 61 -7.52 -7.66 -10.40
C ALA A 61 -6.43 -7.58 -11.46
N LYS A 62 -6.02 -8.73 -12.00
CA LYS A 62 -5.21 -8.75 -13.21
C LYS A 62 -6.06 -8.00 -14.22
N THR A 63 -5.64 -6.81 -14.61
CA THR A 63 -6.13 -6.19 -15.83
C THR A 63 -5.78 -7.16 -16.95
N THR A 64 -6.70 -8.07 -17.25
CA THR A 64 -6.77 -8.71 -18.54
C THR A 64 -7.04 -7.58 -19.52
N GLU A 65 -5.98 -7.05 -20.13
CA GLU A 65 -6.11 -6.27 -21.34
C GLU A 65 -6.97 -7.08 -22.33
N PRO A 66 -8.12 -6.57 -22.79
CA PRO A 66 -8.70 -7.12 -23.99
C PRO A 66 -7.80 -6.66 -25.15
N GLN A 67 -7.15 -7.61 -25.81
CA GLN A 67 -6.41 -7.39 -27.06
C GLN A 67 -6.78 -8.50 -28.04
N PRO A 68 -6.95 -8.23 -29.36
CA PRO A 68 -7.45 -7.03 -30.06
C PRO A 68 -8.93 -7.17 -30.51
#